data_AF-A0A3B0XUW7-F1
#
_entry.id   AF-A0A3B0XUW7-F1
#
_cell.length_a   1.000
_cell.length_b   1.000
_cell.length_c   1.000
_cell.angle_alpha   90.00
_cell.angle_beta   90.00
_cell.angle_gamma   90.00
#
_symmetry.space_group_name_H-M   'P 1'
#
loop_
_entity.id
_entity.type
_entity.pdbx_description
1 polymer ?
#
loop_
_entity_poly.entity_id
_entity_poly.type
_entity_poly.pdbx_seq_one_letter_code
_entity_poly.pdbx_strand_id
1 'polypeptide(L)'
;MARSIASINSLLVNVKTLNATLLVKLKQLGFNPDLTLGAEKEYTVKTLIQSIDTLAIQFLTATANSRQFVQRTCYAERQTIISCLGNLHTCLLQTQQDLQRIQPTMFQCHAVHALVYTDERAEQHSLKLLQAAQYLDAIKPCYRLLEMISAHERIHAISAVLENIISQDNEISDDEIDLTEEQSNALELSQYLIHQAL
;
A
#
# COMPACT_ATOMS: atom_id res chain seq x y z
N MET A 1 0.43 -9.57 -21.02
CA MET A 1 1.19 -8.81 -20.00
C MET A 1 0.77 -7.34 -19.92
N ALA A 2 0.75 -6.56 -21.02
CA ALA A 2 0.30 -5.15 -20.96
C ALA A 2 -1.16 -4.97 -20.49
N ARG A 3 -2.06 -5.88 -20.89
CA ARG A 3 -3.49 -5.85 -20.49
C ARG A 3 -3.68 -5.96 -18.98
N SER A 4 -2.91 -6.81 -18.27
CA SER A 4 -3.09 -6.99 -16.83
C SER A 4 -2.71 -5.75 -16.03
N ILE A 5 -1.66 -5.01 -16.44
CA ILE A 5 -1.26 -3.78 -15.77
C ILE A 5 -2.28 -2.66 -16.03
N ALA A 6 -2.73 -2.52 -17.28
CA ALA A 6 -3.77 -1.55 -17.63
C ALA A 6 -5.06 -1.80 -16.81
N SER A 7 -5.46 -3.06 -16.65
CA SER A 7 -6.60 -3.43 -15.79
C SER A 7 -6.36 -3.08 -14.32
N ILE A 8 -5.19 -3.39 -13.77
CA ILE A 8 -4.82 -3.04 -12.38
C ILE A 8 -4.89 -1.52 -12.19
N ASN A 9 -4.23 -0.74 -13.06
CA ASN A 9 -4.19 0.72 -12.96
C ASN A 9 -5.58 1.34 -13.08
N SER A 10 -6.40 0.85 -14.02
CA SER A 10 -7.79 1.30 -14.16
C SER A 10 -8.61 1.03 -12.88
N LEU A 11 -8.50 -0.18 -12.31
CA LEU A 11 -9.16 -0.51 -11.06
C LEU A 11 -8.70 0.36 -9.89
N LEU A 12 -7.39 0.62 -9.77
CA LEU A 12 -6.83 1.46 -8.71
C LEU A 12 -7.35 2.90 -8.79
N VAL A 13 -7.40 3.47 -9.99
CA VAL A 13 -7.97 4.81 -10.20
C VAL A 13 -9.45 4.84 -9.81
N ASN A 14 -10.23 3.82 -10.20
CA ASN A 14 -11.65 3.75 -9.85
C ASN A 14 -11.86 3.59 -8.34
N VAL A 15 -11.09 2.71 -7.68
CA VAL A 15 -11.11 2.53 -6.22
C VAL A 15 -10.82 3.85 -5.52
N LYS A 16 -9.74 4.54 -5.90
CA LYS A 16 -9.36 5.84 -5.32
C LYS A 16 -10.46 6.89 -5.51
N THR A 17 -11.02 6.97 -6.72
CA THR A 17 -12.07 7.95 -7.06
C THR A 17 -13.34 7.74 -6.23
N LEU A 18 -13.79 6.49 -6.10
CA LEU A 18 -14.95 6.17 -5.26
C LEU A 18 -14.67 6.46 -3.78
N ASN A 19 -13.51 6.01 -3.29
CA ASN A 19 -13.13 6.10 -1.89
C ASN A 19 -13.02 7.54 -1.39
N ALA A 20 -12.52 8.47 -2.23
CA ALA A 20 -12.35 9.88 -1.89
C ALA A 20 -13.62 10.58 -1.38
N THR A 21 -14.80 10.13 -1.83
CA THR A 21 -16.09 10.77 -1.47
C THR A 21 -16.83 10.04 -0.35
N LEU A 22 -16.46 8.79 -0.04
CA LEU A 22 -17.23 7.94 0.88
C LEU A 22 -17.23 8.47 2.30
N LEU A 23 -16.07 8.87 2.83
CA LEU A 23 -15.97 9.36 4.21
C LEU A 23 -16.82 10.62 4.44
N VAL A 24 -16.80 11.54 3.47
CA VAL A 24 -17.58 12.79 3.53
C VAL A 24 -19.06 12.45 3.57
N LYS A 25 -19.50 11.56 2.67
CA LYS A 25 -20.90 11.19 2.55
C LYS A 25 -21.43 10.43 3.76
N LEU A 26 -20.62 9.52 4.32
CA LEU A 26 -20.94 8.81 5.56
C LEU A 26 -21.15 9.78 6.73
N LYS A 27 -20.26 10.77 6.88
CA LYS A 27 -20.39 11.82 7.90
C LYS A 27 -21.65 12.68 7.71
N GLN A 28 -21.96 13.06 6.47
CA GLN A 28 -23.15 13.84 6.14
C GLN A 28 -24.44 13.09 6.49
N LEU A 29 -24.43 11.76 6.35
CA LEU A 29 -25.51 10.87 6.73
C LEU A 29 -25.45 10.47 8.23
N GLY A 30 -24.62 11.11 9.04
CA GLY A 30 -24.60 10.87 10.49
C GLY A 30 -24.01 9.52 10.93
N PHE A 31 -23.36 8.78 10.04
CA PHE A 31 -22.57 7.60 10.46
C PHE A 31 -21.38 8.08 11.30
N ASN A 32 -21.16 7.44 12.45
CA ASN A 32 -20.00 7.72 13.27
C ASN A 32 -18.76 7.01 12.68
N PRO A 33 -17.76 7.77 12.17
CA PRO A 33 -16.60 7.19 11.51
C PRO A 33 -15.55 6.61 12.48
N ASP A 34 -15.68 6.90 13.77
CA ASP A 34 -14.75 6.47 14.82
C ASP A 34 -15.16 5.12 15.43
N LEU A 35 -16.31 4.58 15.05
CA LEU A 35 -16.72 3.23 15.42
C LEU A 35 -15.82 2.18 14.76
N THR A 36 -15.49 1.16 15.54
CA THR A 36 -14.62 0.06 15.13
C THR A 36 -15.35 -0.95 14.23
N LEU A 37 -14.59 -1.58 13.33
CA LEU A 37 -14.98 -2.50 12.28
C LEU A 37 -14.08 -3.76 12.33
N GLY A 38 -14.59 -4.88 11.82
CA GLY A 38 -13.87 -6.14 11.75
C GLY A 38 -14.05 -7.01 13.00
N ALA A 39 -13.81 -8.32 12.86
CA ALA A 39 -13.96 -9.28 13.95
C ALA A 39 -13.06 -8.94 15.15
N GLU A 40 -11.89 -8.36 14.88
CA GLU A 40 -10.88 -7.98 15.87
C GLU A 40 -10.87 -6.47 16.18
N LYS A 41 -11.83 -5.69 15.64
CA LYS A 41 -11.91 -4.22 15.82
C LYS A 41 -10.66 -3.46 15.35
N GLU A 42 -9.94 -4.02 14.37
CA GLU A 42 -8.66 -3.48 13.88
C GLU A 42 -8.77 -2.13 13.18
N TYR A 43 -9.94 -1.84 12.61
CA TYR A 43 -10.18 -0.61 11.85
C TYR A 43 -11.27 0.22 12.49
N THR A 44 -11.19 1.53 12.39
CA THR A 44 -12.38 2.40 12.39
C THR A 44 -12.80 2.65 10.94
N VAL A 45 -14.02 3.14 10.70
CA VAL A 45 -14.45 3.52 9.34
C VAL A 45 -13.46 4.49 8.70
N LYS A 46 -12.95 5.44 9.49
CA LYS A 46 -11.94 6.39 9.05
C LYS A 46 -10.63 5.69 8.66
N THR A 47 -10.08 4.81 9.50
CA THR A 47 -8.80 4.16 9.19
C THR A 47 -8.93 3.15 8.06
N LEU A 48 -10.10 2.51 7.90
CA LEU A 48 -10.39 1.63 6.76
C LEU A 48 -10.32 2.40 5.44
N ILE A 49 -11.03 3.53 5.35
CA ILE A 49 -11.02 4.38 4.14
C ILE A 49 -9.61 4.89 3.85
N GLN A 50 -8.87 5.32 4.88
CA GLN A 50 -7.47 5.75 4.71
C GLN A 50 -6.55 4.62 4.25
N SER A 51 -6.77 3.39 4.74
CA SER A 51 -6.00 2.22 4.33
C SER A 51 -6.24 1.86 2.86
N ILE A 52 -7.48 2.00 2.38
CA ILE A 52 -7.82 1.81 0.96
C ILE A 52 -7.11 2.83 0.08
N ASP A 53 -7.12 4.12 0.47
CA ASP A 53 -6.42 5.18 -0.29
C ASP A 53 -4.91 4.95 -0.31
N THR A 54 -4.33 4.61 0.83
CA THR A 54 -2.91 4.33 0.96
C THR A 54 -2.51 3.17 0.05
N LEU A 55 -3.26 2.08 0.12
CA LEU A 55 -3.04 0.91 -0.74
C LEU A 55 -3.13 1.27 -2.22
N ALA A 56 -4.14 2.05 -2.62
CA ALA A 56 -4.31 2.45 -4.02
C ALA A 56 -3.12 3.27 -4.53
N ILE A 57 -2.65 4.24 -3.73
CA ILE A 57 -1.47 5.06 -4.06
C ILE A 57 -0.23 4.17 -4.19
N GLN A 58 0.01 3.31 -3.21
CA GLN A 58 1.19 2.48 -3.18
C GLN A 58 1.25 1.51 -4.37
N PHE A 59 0.13 0.88 -4.73
CA PHE A 59 0.09 0.05 -5.93
C PHE A 59 0.29 0.86 -7.22
N LEU A 60 -0.27 2.07 -7.33
CA LEU A 60 -0.01 2.96 -8.47
C LEU A 60 1.47 3.34 -8.58
N THR A 61 2.15 3.54 -7.45
CA THR A 61 3.60 3.75 -7.44
C THR A 61 4.36 2.50 -7.89
N ALA A 62 3.97 1.32 -7.40
CA ALA A 62 4.61 0.06 -7.78
C ALA A 62 4.41 -0.27 -9.27
N THR A 63 3.26 0.07 -9.85
CA THR A 63 2.96 -0.20 -11.27
C THR A 63 3.44 0.90 -12.21
N ALA A 64 3.95 2.03 -11.70
CA ALA A 64 4.46 3.13 -12.50
C ALA A 64 5.58 2.69 -13.46
N ASN A 65 6.48 1.82 -12.99
CA ASN A 65 7.43 1.13 -13.85
C ASN A 65 6.87 -0.24 -14.27
N SER A 66 6.04 -0.21 -15.32
CA SER A 66 5.37 -1.41 -15.83
C SER A 66 6.31 -2.57 -16.18
N ARG A 67 7.52 -2.29 -16.66
CA ARG A 67 8.51 -3.31 -17.03
C ARG A 67 9.03 -4.05 -15.79
N GLN A 68 9.44 -3.29 -14.78
CA GLN A 68 9.90 -3.85 -13.50
C GLN A 68 8.78 -4.61 -12.80
N PHE A 69 7.56 -4.06 -12.77
CA PHE A 69 6.42 -4.73 -12.18
C PHE A 69 6.12 -6.09 -12.83
N VAL A 70 6.23 -6.20 -14.15
CA VAL A 70 6.04 -7.48 -14.87
C VAL A 70 7.14 -8.49 -14.57
N GLN A 71 8.39 -8.03 -14.46
CA GLN A 71 9.52 -8.89 -14.12
C GLN A 71 9.42 -9.44 -12.69
N ARG A 72 8.82 -8.67 -11.78
CA ARG A 72 8.74 -8.97 -10.34
C ARG A 72 7.45 -9.68 -9.92
N THR A 73 6.53 -9.87 -10.84
CA THR A 73 5.27 -10.57 -10.56
C THR A 73 5.07 -11.71 -11.55
N CYS A 74 4.52 -12.82 -11.08
CA CYS A 74 4.00 -13.86 -11.94
C CYS A 74 2.59 -13.50 -12.45
N TYR A 75 2.09 -14.25 -13.44
CA TYR A 75 0.75 -14.02 -13.96
C TYR A 75 -0.33 -14.29 -12.90
N ALA A 76 -0.17 -15.33 -12.07
CA ALA A 76 -1.12 -15.68 -11.03
C ALA A 76 -1.27 -14.55 -9.99
N GLU A 77 -0.16 -13.98 -9.50
CA GLU A 77 -0.19 -12.84 -8.58
C GLU A 77 -0.91 -11.63 -9.18
N ARG A 78 -0.66 -11.32 -10.46
CA ARG A 78 -1.37 -10.25 -11.14
C ARG A 78 -2.88 -10.52 -11.24
N GLN A 79 -3.29 -11.77 -11.46
CA GLN A 79 -4.71 -12.13 -11.44
C GLN A 79 -5.33 -12.02 -10.04
N THR A 80 -4.60 -12.43 -9.01
CA THR A 80 -5.04 -12.24 -7.61
C THR A 80 -5.23 -10.75 -7.29
N ILE A 81 -4.26 -9.90 -7.65
CA ILE A 81 -4.36 -8.45 -7.48
C ILE A 81 -5.59 -7.91 -8.21
N ILE A 82 -5.80 -8.30 -9.48
CA ILE A 82 -6.99 -7.87 -10.27
C ILE A 82 -8.29 -8.31 -9.57
N SER A 83 -8.37 -9.55 -9.11
CA SER A 83 -9.56 -10.08 -8.44
C SER A 83 -9.85 -9.35 -7.13
N CYS A 84 -8.83 -9.16 -6.27
CA CYS A 84 -8.97 -8.42 -5.02
C CYS A 84 -9.40 -6.97 -5.25
N LEU A 85 -8.75 -6.25 -6.18
CA LEU A 85 -9.10 -4.89 -6.52
C LEU A 85 -10.49 -4.79 -7.16
N GLY A 86 -10.89 -5.78 -7.97
CA GLY A 86 -12.22 -5.86 -8.56
C GLY A 86 -13.32 -6.05 -7.50
N ASN A 87 -13.10 -6.94 -6.54
CA ASN A 87 -14.03 -7.16 -5.43
C ASN A 87 -14.13 -5.93 -4.52
N LEU A 88 -12.98 -5.30 -4.21
CA LEU A 88 -12.94 -4.06 -3.45
C LEU A 88 -13.69 -2.94 -4.19
N HIS A 89 -13.44 -2.76 -5.49
CA HIS A 89 -14.14 -1.78 -6.31
C HIS A 89 -15.66 -1.99 -6.29
N THR A 90 -16.13 -3.23 -6.48
CA THR A 90 -17.56 -3.57 -6.41
C THR A 90 -18.16 -3.26 -5.03
N CYS A 91 -17.43 -3.57 -3.96
CA CYS A 91 -17.83 -3.27 -2.58
C CYS A 91 -18.00 -1.75 -2.35
N LEU A 92 -17.06 -0.94 -2.83
CA LEU A 92 -17.12 0.52 -2.74
C LEU A 92 -18.26 1.10 -3.59
N LEU A 93 -18.44 0.58 -4.81
CA LEU A 93 -19.51 1.02 -5.71
C LEU A 93 -20.89 0.73 -5.12
N GLN A 94 -21.10 -0.47 -4.58
CA GLN A 94 -22.37 -0.84 -3.92
C GLN A 94 -22.63 0.05 -2.72
N THR A 95 -21.62 0.27 -1.87
CA THR A 95 -21.73 1.21 -0.74
C THR A 95 -22.12 2.62 -1.22
N GLN A 96 -21.48 3.13 -2.27
CA GLN A 96 -21.79 4.46 -2.79
C GLN A 96 -23.24 4.54 -3.30
N GLN A 97 -23.71 3.51 -4.00
CA GLN A 97 -25.09 3.40 -4.48
C GLN A 97 -26.10 3.36 -3.32
N ASP A 98 -25.81 2.58 -2.29
CA ASP A 98 -26.65 2.51 -1.09
C ASP A 98 -26.73 3.88 -0.41
N LEU A 99 -25.59 4.56 -0.23
CA LEU A 99 -25.54 5.91 0.32
C LEU A 99 -26.24 6.96 -0.57
N GLN A 100 -26.39 6.72 -1.88
CA GLN A 100 -27.19 7.60 -2.76
C GLN A 100 -28.69 7.41 -2.60
N ARG A 101 -29.13 6.23 -2.16
CA ARG A 101 -30.55 5.90 -1.98
C ARG A 101 -31.09 6.30 -0.61
N ILE A 102 -30.22 6.41 0.40
CA ILE A 102 -30.63 6.81 1.74
C ILE A 102 -31.20 8.24 1.72
N GLN A 103 -32.46 8.36 2.13
CA GLN A 103 -33.10 9.66 2.37
C GLN A 103 -32.79 10.11 3.80
N PRO A 104 -32.19 11.31 4.00
CA PRO A 104 -31.69 11.73 5.31
C PRO A 104 -32.72 11.75 6.45
N THR A 105 -34.00 11.87 6.12
CA THR A 105 -35.10 12.03 7.08
C THR A 105 -35.78 10.72 7.47
N MET A 106 -35.42 9.61 6.84
CA MET A 106 -36.16 8.33 6.94
C MET A 106 -35.29 7.15 7.36
N PHE A 107 -34.11 7.43 7.92
CA PHE A 107 -33.20 6.40 8.42
C PHE A 107 -32.58 6.81 9.74
N GLN A 108 -32.15 5.82 10.51
CA GLN A 108 -31.43 6.04 11.76
C GLN A 108 -30.13 5.25 11.75
N CYS A 109 -29.00 5.94 11.90
CA CYS A 109 -27.71 5.29 12.09
C CYS A 109 -27.68 4.58 13.45
N HIS A 110 -27.10 3.39 13.47
CA HIS A 110 -26.91 2.65 14.72
C HIS A 110 -25.80 3.30 15.56
N ALA A 111 -26.03 3.51 16.86
CA ALA A 111 -25.08 4.21 17.74
C ALA A 111 -23.81 3.39 18.05
N VAL A 112 -23.96 2.06 18.17
CA VAL A 112 -22.88 1.12 18.57
C VAL A 112 -22.23 0.41 17.38
N HIS A 113 -23.01 0.06 16.35
CA HIS A 113 -22.53 -0.72 15.21
C HIS A 113 -22.16 0.20 14.04
N ALA A 114 -20.89 0.14 13.61
CA ALA A 114 -20.40 0.91 12.48
C ALA A 114 -21.09 0.50 11.18
N LEU A 115 -21.39 1.47 10.30
CA LEU A 115 -21.94 1.24 8.96
C LEU A 115 -23.29 0.49 8.93
N VAL A 116 -24.00 0.47 10.05
CA VAL A 116 -25.34 -0.12 10.18
C VAL A 116 -26.36 1.00 10.32
N TYR A 117 -27.49 0.85 9.63
CA TYR A 117 -28.62 1.76 9.73
C TYR A 117 -29.94 1.00 9.71
N THR A 118 -30.96 1.61 10.28
CA THR A 118 -32.34 1.14 10.21
C THR A 118 -33.11 2.02 9.23
N ASP A 119 -33.86 1.41 8.33
CA ASP A 119 -34.69 2.13 7.35
C ASP A 119 -36.08 2.49 7.90
N GLU A 120 -36.91 3.10 7.05
CA GLU A 120 -38.29 3.49 7.35
C GLU A 120 -39.21 2.32 7.72
N ARG A 121 -38.84 1.08 7.35
CA ARG A 121 -39.60 -0.14 7.63
C ARG A 121 -39.14 -0.83 8.91
N ALA A 122 -38.25 -0.19 9.66
CA ALA A 122 -37.57 -0.76 10.81
C ALA A 122 -36.68 -1.97 10.46
N GLU A 123 -36.28 -2.12 9.19
CA GLU A 123 -35.35 -3.15 8.77
C GLU A 123 -33.90 -2.69 8.98
N GLN A 124 -33.07 -3.58 9.51
CA GLN A 124 -31.67 -3.31 9.76
C GLN A 124 -30.82 -3.66 8.54
N HIS A 125 -30.06 -2.69 8.05
CA HIS A 125 -29.18 -2.83 6.91
C HIS A 125 -27.72 -2.55 7.31
N SER A 126 -26.79 -3.26 6.69
CA SER A 126 -25.34 -3.05 6.86
C SER A 126 -24.70 -2.72 5.53
N LEU A 127 -23.93 -1.63 5.46
CA LEU A 127 -23.23 -1.26 4.24
C LEU A 127 -22.14 -2.27 3.90
N LYS A 128 -22.02 -2.56 2.60
CA LYS A 128 -21.03 -3.50 2.05
C LYS A 128 -19.59 -3.14 2.39
N LEU A 129 -19.28 -1.87 2.66
CA LEU A 129 -17.95 -1.39 3.06
C LEU A 129 -17.38 -2.14 4.27
N LEU A 130 -18.22 -2.73 5.13
CA LEU A 130 -17.77 -3.62 6.21
C LEU A 130 -16.90 -4.78 5.69
N GLN A 131 -17.16 -5.27 4.48
CA GLN A 131 -16.41 -6.36 3.84
C GLN A 131 -15.07 -5.90 3.25
N ALA A 132 -14.83 -4.59 3.12
CA ALA A 132 -13.60 -4.08 2.50
C ALA A 132 -12.34 -4.45 3.29
N ALA A 133 -12.44 -4.61 4.61
CA ALA A 133 -11.32 -5.05 5.45
C ALA A 133 -10.76 -6.41 4.99
N GLN A 134 -11.64 -7.38 4.68
CA GLN A 134 -11.25 -8.71 4.22
C GLN A 134 -10.47 -8.66 2.89
N TYR A 135 -10.87 -7.77 1.98
CA TYR A 135 -10.18 -7.60 0.71
C TYR A 135 -8.82 -6.92 0.89
N LEU A 136 -8.70 -5.97 1.83
CA LEU A 136 -7.41 -5.38 2.21
C LEU A 136 -6.48 -6.44 2.79
N ASP A 137 -6.97 -7.27 3.69
CA ASP A 137 -6.15 -8.32 4.32
C ASP A 137 -5.68 -9.36 3.30
N ALA A 138 -6.52 -9.68 2.31
CA ALA A 138 -6.15 -10.59 1.22
C ALA A 138 -5.07 -10.02 0.28
N ILE A 139 -5.04 -8.70 0.06
CA ILE A 139 -4.09 -8.07 -0.88
C ILE A 139 -2.78 -7.62 -0.19
N LYS A 140 -2.79 -7.42 1.14
CA LYS A 140 -1.61 -7.04 1.95
C LYS A 140 -0.37 -7.92 1.69
N PRO A 141 -0.46 -9.26 1.58
CA PRO A 141 0.72 -10.09 1.31
C PRO A 141 1.36 -9.80 -0.06
N CYS A 142 0.55 -9.66 -1.12
CA CYS A 142 1.02 -9.30 -2.45
C CYS A 142 1.71 -7.94 -2.44
N TYR A 143 1.17 -7.01 -1.66
CA TYR A 143 1.75 -5.69 -1.48
C TYR A 143 3.12 -5.73 -0.77
N ARG A 144 3.20 -6.39 0.39
CA ARG A 144 4.46 -6.51 1.16
C ARG A 144 5.57 -7.17 0.36
N LEU A 145 5.24 -8.17 -0.45
CA LEU A 145 6.18 -8.81 -1.36
C LEU A 145 6.78 -7.79 -2.35
N LEU A 146 5.93 -6.96 -2.96
CA LEU A 146 6.35 -5.92 -3.90
C LEU A 146 7.22 -4.85 -3.24
N GLU A 147 6.88 -4.42 -2.02
CA GLU A 147 7.71 -3.50 -1.24
C GLU A 147 9.08 -4.09 -0.92
N MET A 148 9.12 -5.33 -0.45
CA MET A 148 10.37 -6.00 -0.08
C MET A 148 11.32 -6.13 -1.28
N ILE A 149 10.78 -6.53 -2.44
CA ILE A 149 11.55 -6.61 -3.69
C ILE A 149 12.07 -5.23 -4.09
N SER A 150 11.22 -4.19 -4.02
CA SER A 150 11.64 -2.83 -4.37
C SER A 150 12.67 -2.26 -3.38
N ALA A 151 12.59 -2.60 -2.10
CA ALA A 151 13.54 -2.15 -1.08
C ALA A 151 14.90 -2.82 -1.26
N HIS A 152 14.91 -4.13 -1.49
CA HIS A 152 16.12 -4.91 -1.71
C HIS A 152 16.94 -4.38 -2.91
N GLU A 153 16.30 -4.00 -4.00
CA GLU A 153 17.00 -3.43 -5.16
C GLU A 153 17.48 -2.00 -4.93
N ARG A 154 16.75 -1.18 -4.16
CA ARG A 154 17.26 0.14 -3.78
C ARG A 154 18.52 -0.01 -2.95
N ILE A 155 18.53 -0.98 -2.03
CA ILE A 155 19.73 -1.33 -1.27
C ILE A 155 20.85 -1.76 -2.22
N HIS A 156 20.60 -2.69 -3.15
CA HIS A 156 21.61 -3.12 -4.13
C HIS A 156 22.13 -2.00 -5.02
N ALA A 157 21.26 -1.10 -5.49
CA ALA A 157 21.67 0.05 -6.31
C ALA A 157 22.52 1.03 -5.50
N ILE A 158 22.17 1.28 -4.24
CA ILE A 158 22.97 2.10 -3.33
C ILE A 158 24.31 1.41 -3.04
N SER A 159 24.33 0.10 -2.79
CA SER A 159 25.57 -0.67 -2.61
C SER A 159 26.48 -0.58 -3.82
N ALA A 160 25.96 -0.74 -5.03
CA ALA A 160 26.76 -0.61 -6.26
C ALA A 160 27.28 0.82 -6.47
N VAL A 161 26.50 1.84 -6.10
CA VAL A 161 26.97 3.24 -6.13
C VAL A 161 28.05 3.47 -5.09
N LEU A 162 27.90 2.94 -3.88
CA LEU A 162 28.93 3.01 -2.84
C LEU A 162 30.21 2.29 -3.27
N GLU A 163 30.11 1.09 -3.85
CA GLU A 163 31.24 0.36 -4.41
C GLU A 163 31.95 1.17 -5.49
N ASN A 164 31.20 1.83 -6.39
CA ASN A 164 31.79 2.72 -7.40
C ASN A 164 32.45 3.95 -6.80
N ILE A 165 31.86 4.57 -5.76
CA ILE A 165 32.47 5.72 -5.07
C ILE A 165 33.75 5.29 -4.35
N ILE A 166 33.73 4.17 -3.62
CA ILE A 166 34.90 3.60 -2.95
C ILE A 166 35.99 3.23 -3.97
N SER A 167 35.61 2.68 -5.12
CA SER A 167 36.55 2.33 -6.19
C SER A 167 37.14 3.58 -6.85
N GLN A 168 36.38 4.66 -6.99
CA GLN A 168 36.87 5.96 -7.47
C GLN A 168 37.76 6.68 -6.45
N ASP A 169 37.48 6.55 -5.15
CA ASP A 169 38.37 7.06 -4.09
C ASP A 169 39.70 6.29 -4.06
N ASN A 170 39.71 5.00 -4.44
CA ASN A 170 40.93 4.22 -4.64
C ASN A 170 41.66 4.55 -5.97
N GLU A 171 41.01 5.20 -6.93
CA GLU A 171 41.63 5.70 -8.18
C GLU A 171 42.27 7.10 -8.00
N ILE A 172 42.12 7.72 -6.82
CA ILE A 172 42.92 8.88 -6.42
C ILE A 172 44.31 8.37 -6.00
N SER A 173 45.14 8.17 -7.02
CA SER A 173 46.60 8.22 -7.01
C SER A 173 47.30 7.61 -5.78
N ASP A 174 47.70 6.34 -5.95
CA ASP A 174 48.78 5.69 -5.18
C ASP A 174 50.17 6.33 -5.46
N ASP A 175 50.21 7.39 -6.27
CA ASP A 175 51.36 8.26 -6.44
C ASP A 175 51.16 9.56 -5.63
N GLU A 176 51.98 9.74 -4.59
CA GLU A 176 52.15 10.94 -3.74
C GLU A 176 51.17 11.20 -2.57
N ILE A 177 50.92 10.22 -1.71
CA ILE A 177 50.64 10.52 -0.31
C ILE A 177 51.57 9.69 0.57
N ASP A 178 52.65 10.30 1.04
CA ASP A 178 53.44 9.79 2.17
C ASP A 178 52.53 9.78 3.41
N LEU A 179 51.77 8.69 3.55
CA LEU A 179 50.96 8.42 4.73
C LEU A 179 51.92 8.22 5.90
N THR A 180 51.65 8.93 7.00
CA THR A 180 52.36 8.70 8.25
C THR A 180 52.10 7.27 8.75
N GLU A 181 53.05 6.65 9.47
CA GLU A 181 52.93 5.25 9.95
C GLU A 181 51.61 4.98 10.69
N GLU A 182 51.07 5.97 11.40
CA GLU A 182 49.76 5.85 12.08
C GLU A 182 48.58 5.73 11.11
N GLN A 183 48.64 6.40 9.95
CA GLN A 183 47.60 6.33 8.92
C GLN A 183 47.67 5.02 8.15
N SER A 184 48.87 4.50 7.89
CA SER A 184 49.07 3.17 7.28
C SER A 184 48.58 2.06 8.22
N ASN A 185 48.90 2.14 9.52
CA ASN A 185 48.42 1.18 10.51
C ASN A 185 46.89 1.23 10.67
N ALA A 186 46.27 2.41 10.61
CA ALA A 186 44.82 2.54 10.68
C ALA A 186 44.12 1.96 9.43
N LEU A 187 44.75 2.09 8.26
CA LEU A 187 44.24 1.52 7.02
C LEU A 187 44.30 -0.02 7.04
N GLU A 188 45.41 -0.60 7.50
CA GLU A 188 45.55 -2.05 7.66
C GLU A 188 44.54 -2.62 8.67
N LEU A 189 44.32 -1.92 9.79
CA LEU A 189 43.36 -2.33 10.81
C LEU A 189 41.91 -2.28 10.28
N SER A 190 41.59 -1.27 9.47
CA SER A 190 40.30 -1.14 8.78
C SER A 190 40.07 -2.29 7.80
N GLN A 191 41.07 -2.61 6.97
CA GLN A 191 40.98 -3.69 5.99
C GLN A 191 40.84 -5.07 6.67
N TYR A 192 41.56 -5.29 7.78
CA TYR A 192 41.43 -6.51 8.57
C TYR A 192 40.03 -6.69 9.17
N LEU A 193 39.44 -5.62 9.71
CA LEU A 193 38.09 -5.66 10.28
C LEU A 193 37.02 -5.94 9.21
N ILE A 194 37.18 -5.41 8.00
CA ILE A 194 36.27 -5.64 6.88
C ILE A 194 36.33 -7.11 6.43
N HIS A 195 37.53 -7.71 6.38
CA HIS A 195 37.69 -9.13 6.02
C HIS A 195 37.16 -10.09 7.08
N GLN A 196 37.05 -9.67 8.34
CA GLN A 196 36.50 -10.49 9.42
C GLN A 196 34.96 -10.46 9.48
N ALA A 197 34.34 -9.48 8.81
CA ALA A 197 32.88 -9.28 8.77
C ALA A 197 32.19 -9.92 7.56
N LEU A 198 32.96 -10.43 6.60
CA LEU A 198 32.51 -11.24 5.45
C LEU A 198 32.63 -12.74 5.76
#